data_AF-A0A958DTS2-F1
#
_entry.id   AF-A0A958DTS2-F1
#
_cell.length_a   1.000
_cell.length_b   1.000
_cell.length_c   1.000
_cell.angle_alpha   90.00
_cell.angle_beta   90.00
_cell.angle_gamma   90.00
#
_symmetry.space_group_name_H-M   'P 1'
#
loop_
_entity.id
_entity.type
_entity.pdbx_description
1 polymer ?
#
loop_
_entity_poly.entity_id
_entity_poly.type
_entity_poly.pdbx_seq_one_letter_code
_entity_poly.pdbx_strand_id
1 'polypeptide(L)'
;MTQNRFYLSLLTILIWTPIFGQSLPTDSSTIFSGSGNCALCHTPGEPNPNALISPTGEDISPPTFWRSTMMANAAKDPLFRAKVSAEVAENPALQAVIEDKCTTCHAPMGRTEAHASGAAFYSIAEMAADPLAMDGVSCTTCHQIKDVGLGSDSSFSGHYHIENDRIIYGPYHNMLGTPMQTTVNYSPQFGAQMTRSEICATCHTLFTPTLDDGGQIIGEFPEQTPYLEWKNSVYPAQNVECQTCHMPATDYPVTISNRPFFLANQSPFFLHYFVGGNTFMLNMLKSHGAEIGVTATADQFDSTIARTRWMLQNQTIRLSADYRWTDDDSLQIAVAIENLAGHKFPTGFPSRRAWIYLSVTDDSEDVLFESGAFDPQTGQIDDLESPFEPHHQLITDD
;
A
#
# COMPACT_ATOMS: atom_id res chain seq x y z
N MET A 1 -51.23 -46.62 18.08
CA MET A 1 -49.79 -46.31 18.03
C MET A 1 -49.64 -44.99 17.29
N THR A 2 -49.57 -43.89 18.03
CA THR A 2 -49.40 -42.52 17.52
C THR A 2 -47.92 -42.16 17.64
N GLN A 3 -47.22 -41.99 16.51
CA GLN A 3 -45.84 -41.51 16.48
C GLN A 3 -45.84 -39.97 16.47
N ASN A 4 -45.35 -39.36 17.54
CA ASN A 4 -44.97 -37.95 17.57
C ASN A 4 -43.62 -37.79 16.87
N ARG A 5 -43.56 -36.94 15.84
CA ARG A 5 -42.30 -36.42 15.28
C ARG A 5 -42.00 -35.06 15.90
N PHE A 6 -40.89 -34.95 16.62
CA PHE A 6 -40.33 -33.68 17.07
C PHE A 6 -39.47 -33.08 15.95
N TYR A 7 -39.74 -31.83 15.58
CA TYR A 7 -38.84 -31.03 14.76
C TYR A 7 -37.85 -30.29 15.68
N LEU A 8 -36.56 -30.60 15.55
CA LEU A 8 -35.49 -29.80 16.15
C LEU A 8 -35.16 -28.66 15.18
N SER A 9 -35.49 -27.44 15.54
CA SER A 9 -34.99 -26.23 14.88
C SER A 9 -33.58 -25.94 15.39
N LEU A 10 -32.57 -26.13 14.54
CA LEU A 10 -31.22 -25.65 14.80
C LEU A 10 -31.19 -24.12 14.68
N LEU A 11 -31.14 -23.42 15.81
CA LEU A 11 -30.74 -22.02 15.86
C LEU A 11 -29.23 -21.95 15.63
N THR A 12 -28.80 -21.51 14.46
CA THR A 12 -27.42 -21.06 14.23
C THR A 12 -27.23 -19.72 14.93
N ILE A 13 -26.59 -19.76 16.10
CA ILE A 13 -26.11 -18.56 16.77
C ILE A 13 -24.84 -18.12 16.04
N LEU A 14 -24.94 -17.06 15.23
CA LEU A 14 -23.79 -16.33 14.71
C LEU A 14 -23.12 -15.63 15.92
N ILE A 15 -22.06 -16.26 16.45
CA ILE A 15 -21.22 -15.64 17.47
C ILE A 15 -20.37 -14.59 16.75
N TRP A 16 -20.76 -13.32 16.89
CA TRP A 16 -19.95 -12.20 16.43
C TRP A 16 -18.80 -12.01 17.43
N THR A 17 -17.67 -12.68 17.21
CA THR A 17 -16.44 -12.36 17.94
C THR A 17 -15.94 -11.00 17.42
N PRO A 18 -15.87 -9.95 18.25
CA PRO A 18 -15.25 -8.71 17.82
C PRO A 18 -13.81 -9.00 17.41
N ILE A 19 -13.45 -8.61 16.18
CA ILE A 19 -12.09 -8.74 15.66
C ILE A 19 -11.23 -7.70 16.39
N PHE A 20 -10.60 -8.11 17.49
CA PHE A 20 -9.55 -7.33 18.11
C PHE A 20 -8.31 -7.43 17.24
N GLY A 21 -7.79 -6.30 16.76
CA GLY A 21 -6.53 -6.26 16.04
C GLY A 21 -5.40 -6.82 16.92
N GLN A 22 -4.50 -7.63 16.34
CA GLN A 22 -3.39 -8.20 17.08
C GLN A 22 -2.43 -7.11 17.58
N SER A 23 -1.65 -7.42 18.62
CA SER A 23 -0.58 -6.54 19.08
C SER A 23 0.46 -6.34 17.98
N LEU A 24 1.01 -5.12 17.89
CA LEU A 24 2.16 -4.87 17.03
C LEU A 24 3.39 -5.65 17.52
N PRO A 25 4.22 -6.22 16.63
CA PRO A 25 5.44 -6.94 17.01
C PRO A 25 6.39 -6.06 17.84
N THR A 26 6.94 -6.64 18.91
CA THR A 26 7.94 -5.99 19.77
C THR A 26 9.33 -6.64 19.64
N ASP A 27 9.48 -7.60 18.74
CA ASP A 27 10.73 -8.25 18.43
C ASP A 27 11.78 -7.24 17.95
N SER A 28 13.05 -7.58 18.13
CA SER A 28 14.18 -6.78 17.69
C SER A 28 15.29 -7.71 17.22
N SER A 29 15.89 -7.38 16.09
CA SER A 29 17.07 -8.05 15.56
C SER A 29 18.30 -7.17 15.77
N THR A 30 19.41 -7.46 15.08
CA THR A 30 20.61 -6.61 15.15
C THR A 30 20.40 -5.29 14.42
N ILE A 31 19.63 -5.27 13.33
CA ILE A 31 19.41 -4.09 12.48
C ILE A 31 18.03 -3.46 12.73
N PHE A 32 17.00 -4.26 13.00
CA PHE A 32 15.62 -3.82 12.98
C PHE A 32 14.94 -3.92 14.35
N SER A 33 13.76 -3.29 14.42
CA SER A 33 12.84 -3.37 15.55
C SER A 33 11.42 -3.30 15.03
N GLY A 34 10.54 -4.13 15.62
CA GLY A 34 9.12 -4.16 15.29
C GLY A 34 8.42 -2.87 15.67
N SER A 35 7.34 -2.56 14.95
CA SER A 35 6.54 -1.33 15.09
C SER A 35 5.96 -1.13 16.48
N GLY A 36 5.76 -2.19 17.26
CA GLY A 36 5.27 -2.13 18.64
C GLY A 36 6.22 -1.38 19.57
N ASN A 37 7.53 -1.46 19.33
CA ASN A 37 8.51 -0.69 20.09
C ASN A 37 8.43 0.81 19.77
N CYS A 38 8.13 1.17 18.52
CA CYS A 38 7.91 2.56 18.11
C CYS A 38 6.61 3.11 18.71
N ALA A 39 5.55 2.28 18.73
CA ALA A 39 4.23 2.65 19.23
C ALA A 39 4.25 3.06 20.71
N LEU A 40 5.21 2.59 21.51
CA LEU A 40 5.36 2.98 22.92
C LEU A 40 5.45 4.50 23.11
N CYS A 41 6.13 5.18 22.19
CA CYS A 41 6.35 6.63 22.23
C CYS A 41 5.50 7.36 21.19
N HIS A 42 5.30 6.74 20.03
CA HIS A 42 4.61 7.34 18.90
C HIS A 42 3.12 6.97 18.84
N THR A 43 2.44 6.98 19.98
CA THR A 43 0.97 6.93 20.11
C THR A 43 0.52 7.88 21.23
N PRO A 44 -0.75 8.30 21.27
CA PRO A 44 -1.26 9.09 22.39
C PRO A 44 -1.10 8.34 23.71
N GLY A 45 -0.67 9.02 24.77
CA GLY A 45 -0.51 8.40 26.08
C GLY A 45 0.26 9.24 27.09
N GLU A 46 0.37 8.73 28.32
CA GLU A 46 1.15 9.39 29.36
C GLU A 46 2.67 9.24 29.09
N PRO A 47 3.50 10.22 29.50
CA PRO A 47 3.17 11.42 30.29
C PRO A 47 2.66 12.64 29.49
N ASN A 48 2.47 12.53 28.16
CA ASN A 48 1.98 13.63 27.32
C ASN A 48 0.70 13.25 26.57
N PRO A 49 -0.48 13.38 27.19
CA PRO A 49 -1.74 12.98 26.58
C PRO A 49 -2.13 13.80 25.34
N ASN A 50 -1.47 14.93 25.09
CA ASN A 50 -1.72 15.78 23.92
C ASN A 50 -0.82 15.41 22.72
N ALA A 51 0.12 14.49 22.88
CA ALA A 51 0.97 14.07 21.77
C ALA A 51 0.20 13.25 20.74
N LEU A 52 0.44 13.53 19.46
CA LEU A 52 -0.16 12.82 18.33
C LEU A 52 -1.70 12.85 18.33
N ILE A 53 -2.26 13.92 18.89
CA ILE A 53 -3.69 14.23 18.86
C ILE A 53 -3.92 15.47 18.01
N SER A 54 -4.91 15.43 17.13
CA SER A 54 -5.33 16.60 16.32
C SER A 54 -5.99 17.68 17.19
N PRO A 55 -6.15 18.92 16.70
CA PRO A 55 -6.94 19.94 17.39
C PRO A 55 -8.40 19.55 17.66
N THR A 56 -8.94 18.59 16.89
CA THR A 56 -10.30 18.04 17.06
C THR A 56 -10.35 16.85 18.02
N GLY A 57 -9.22 16.41 18.56
CA GLY A 57 -9.13 15.31 19.52
C GLY A 57 -8.93 13.92 18.91
N GLU A 58 -8.59 13.82 17.63
CA GLU A 58 -8.42 12.56 16.91
C GLU A 58 -6.98 12.04 17.05
N ASP A 59 -6.81 10.71 17.18
CA ASP A 59 -5.49 10.06 17.12
C ASP A 59 -4.94 10.14 15.70
N ILE A 60 -3.85 10.87 15.53
CA ILE A 60 -3.14 11.04 14.26
C ILE A 60 -1.77 10.34 14.25
N SER A 61 -1.55 9.39 15.16
CA SER A 61 -0.27 8.75 15.33
C SER A 61 0.13 7.88 14.13
N PRO A 62 1.44 7.82 13.79
CA PRO A 62 1.93 7.02 12.68
C PRO A 62 1.52 5.53 12.76
N PRO A 63 1.66 4.84 13.91
CA PRO A 63 1.23 3.44 14.03
C PRO A 63 -0.27 3.25 13.76
N THR A 64 -1.12 4.17 14.21
CA THR A 64 -2.58 4.11 14.00
C THR A 64 -2.93 4.18 12.52
N PHE A 65 -2.32 5.09 11.75
CA PHE A 65 -2.59 5.16 10.31
C PHE A 65 -1.90 4.07 9.50
N TRP A 66 -0.64 3.77 9.80
CA TRP A 66 0.17 2.82 9.04
C TRP A 66 -0.36 1.38 9.12
N ARG A 67 -0.77 0.90 10.30
CA ARG A 67 -1.04 -0.54 10.53
C ARG A 67 -2.18 -1.12 9.69
N SER A 68 -3.10 -0.29 9.23
CA SER A 68 -4.23 -0.66 8.35
C SER A 68 -3.93 -0.48 6.86
N THR A 69 -2.70 -0.09 6.49
CA THR A 69 -2.30 0.09 5.08
C THR A 69 -1.78 -1.21 4.48
N MET A 70 -1.65 -1.22 3.15
CA MET A 70 -1.00 -2.35 2.47
C MET A 70 0.49 -2.47 2.83
N MET A 71 1.16 -1.39 3.26
CA MET A 71 2.57 -1.45 3.68
C MET A 71 2.74 -2.31 4.93
N ALA A 72 1.93 -2.09 5.96
CA ALA A 72 1.94 -2.90 7.19
C ALA A 72 1.52 -4.37 6.98
N ASN A 73 0.80 -4.64 5.88
CA ASN A 73 0.27 -5.95 5.56
C ASN A 73 0.95 -6.57 4.32
N ALA A 74 2.08 -6.01 3.86
CA ALA A 74 2.72 -6.41 2.60
C ALA A 74 3.13 -7.89 2.58
N ALA A 75 3.67 -8.42 3.68
CA ALA A 75 4.01 -9.84 3.84
C ALA A 75 2.79 -10.75 4.09
N LYS A 76 1.66 -10.16 4.52
CA LYS A 76 0.41 -10.84 4.88
C LYS A 76 -0.58 -10.92 3.72
N ASP A 77 -0.42 -10.06 2.73
CA ASP A 77 -1.31 -9.93 1.58
C ASP A 77 -1.51 -11.29 0.88
N PRO A 78 -2.74 -11.85 0.93
CA PRO A 78 -3.07 -13.11 0.25
C PRO A 78 -2.83 -13.08 -1.25
N LEU A 79 -3.04 -11.94 -1.93
CA LEU A 79 -2.82 -11.83 -3.37
C LEU A 79 -1.33 -11.94 -3.70
N PHE A 80 -0.48 -11.25 -2.93
CA PHE A 80 0.97 -11.38 -3.01
C PHE A 80 1.41 -12.84 -2.82
N ARG A 81 0.97 -13.48 -1.74
CA ARG A 81 1.35 -14.87 -1.45
C ARG A 81 0.90 -15.84 -2.54
N ALA A 82 -0.31 -15.66 -3.06
CA ALA A 82 -0.83 -16.45 -4.16
C ALA A 82 -0.01 -16.22 -5.45
N LYS A 83 0.36 -14.98 -5.76
CA LYS A 83 1.17 -14.68 -6.94
C LYS A 83 2.56 -15.29 -6.84
N VAL A 84 3.26 -15.14 -5.71
CA VAL A 84 4.57 -15.79 -5.49
C VAL A 84 4.44 -17.31 -5.61
N SER A 85 3.41 -17.91 -5.01
CA SER A 85 3.18 -19.35 -5.13
C SER A 85 2.93 -19.80 -6.57
N ALA A 86 2.23 -18.99 -7.39
CA ALA A 86 2.01 -19.28 -8.80
C ALA A 86 3.32 -19.21 -9.61
N GLU A 87 4.12 -18.16 -9.39
CA GLU A 87 5.44 -18.02 -10.04
C GLU A 87 6.37 -19.21 -9.72
N VAL A 88 6.39 -19.65 -8.45
CA VAL A 88 7.16 -20.82 -8.01
C VAL A 88 6.62 -22.11 -8.64
N ALA A 89 5.30 -22.26 -8.75
CA ALA A 89 4.70 -23.44 -9.38
C ALA A 89 5.02 -23.53 -10.88
N GLU A 90 5.07 -22.40 -11.57
CA GLU A 90 5.45 -22.30 -12.98
C GLU A 90 6.96 -22.47 -13.19
N ASN A 91 7.77 -22.00 -12.25
CA ASN A 91 9.24 -22.03 -12.34
C ASN A 91 9.91 -22.65 -11.09
N PRO A 92 9.72 -23.96 -10.78
CA PRO A 92 10.17 -24.55 -9.52
C PRO A 92 11.69 -24.49 -9.30
N ALA A 93 12.47 -24.55 -10.38
CA ALA A 93 13.94 -24.44 -10.32
C ALA A 93 14.43 -23.07 -9.85
N LEU A 94 13.57 -22.04 -9.91
CA LEU A 94 13.88 -20.66 -9.53
C LEU A 94 13.23 -20.25 -8.21
N GLN A 95 12.66 -21.19 -7.45
CA GLN A 95 11.94 -20.90 -6.21
C GLN A 95 12.71 -19.94 -5.29
N ALA A 96 13.97 -20.24 -4.98
CA ALA A 96 14.79 -19.43 -4.09
C ALA A 96 15.02 -17.99 -4.64
N VAL A 97 15.17 -17.84 -5.96
CA VAL A 97 15.35 -16.55 -6.62
C VAL A 97 14.06 -15.73 -6.57
N ILE A 98 12.93 -16.37 -6.86
CA ILE A 98 11.60 -15.74 -6.86
C ILE A 98 11.26 -15.26 -5.45
N GLU A 99 11.31 -16.15 -4.47
CA GLU A 99 10.94 -15.82 -3.09
C GLU A 99 11.84 -14.71 -2.51
N ASP A 100 13.16 -14.76 -2.74
CA ASP A 100 14.08 -13.70 -2.29
C ASP A 100 13.79 -12.35 -2.95
N LYS A 101 13.54 -12.36 -4.26
CA LYS A 101 13.25 -11.14 -5.01
C LYS A 101 11.98 -10.47 -4.50
N CYS A 102 10.92 -11.23 -4.28
CA CYS A 102 9.64 -10.70 -3.85
C CYS A 102 9.67 -10.23 -2.38
N THR A 103 10.37 -10.95 -1.49
CA THR A 103 10.50 -10.58 -0.08
C THR A 103 11.34 -9.31 0.14
N THR A 104 12.17 -8.91 -0.83
CA THR A 104 12.95 -7.66 -0.77
C THR A 104 12.08 -6.43 -0.49
N CYS A 105 10.89 -6.35 -1.11
CA CYS A 105 9.95 -5.24 -0.94
C CYS A 105 8.77 -5.56 -0.02
N HIS A 106 8.35 -6.84 0.08
CA HIS A 106 7.18 -7.23 0.87
C HIS A 106 7.49 -7.60 2.33
N ALA A 107 8.72 -8.02 2.61
CA ALA A 107 9.20 -8.39 3.94
C ALA A 107 10.63 -7.86 4.20
N PRO A 108 10.86 -6.54 4.00
CA PRO A 108 12.19 -5.96 3.91
C PRO A 108 13.05 -6.20 5.16
N MET A 109 12.48 -6.11 6.37
CA MET A 109 13.26 -6.28 7.61
C MET A 109 13.85 -7.68 7.74
N GLY A 110 13.03 -8.72 7.57
CA GLY A 110 13.49 -10.11 7.67
C GLY A 110 14.49 -10.47 6.58
N ARG A 111 14.20 -10.08 5.33
CA ARG A 111 15.09 -10.33 4.19
C ARG A 111 16.44 -9.62 4.37
N THR A 112 16.45 -8.34 4.75
CA THR A 112 17.71 -7.61 4.96
C THR A 112 18.52 -8.19 6.12
N GLU A 113 17.89 -8.59 7.23
CA GLU A 113 18.61 -9.24 8.35
C GLU A 113 19.21 -10.59 7.92
N ALA A 114 18.47 -11.40 7.16
CA ALA A 114 18.95 -12.70 6.67
C ALA A 114 20.18 -12.55 5.77
N HIS A 115 20.13 -11.62 4.80
CA HIS A 115 21.26 -11.32 3.91
C HIS A 115 22.46 -10.75 4.68
N ALA A 116 22.23 -9.85 5.64
CA ALA A 116 23.29 -9.32 6.51
C ALA A 116 23.94 -10.42 7.37
N SER A 117 23.20 -11.48 7.68
CA SER A 117 23.68 -12.68 8.39
C SER A 117 24.34 -13.71 7.47
N GLY A 118 24.47 -13.42 6.17
CA GLY A 118 25.15 -14.26 5.18
C GLY A 118 24.25 -15.26 4.45
N ALA A 119 22.93 -15.18 4.59
CA ALA A 119 22.02 -15.96 3.77
C ALA A 119 22.06 -15.48 2.31
N ALA A 120 22.06 -16.41 1.36
CA ALA A 120 22.00 -16.08 -0.07
C ALA A 120 20.58 -15.76 -0.54
N PHE A 121 19.58 -16.33 0.13
CA PHE A 121 18.15 -16.20 -0.19
C PHE A 121 17.35 -16.13 1.10
N TYR A 122 16.13 -15.61 1.00
CA TYR A 122 15.14 -15.57 2.07
C TYR A 122 13.78 -16.06 1.55
N SER A 123 13.30 -17.15 2.12
CA SER A 123 12.11 -17.87 1.65
C SER A 123 10.79 -17.31 2.22
N ILE A 124 9.67 -17.65 1.58
CA ILE A 124 8.32 -17.36 2.09
C ILE A 124 8.06 -18.09 3.41
N ALA A 125 8.65 -19.29 3.60
CA ALA A 125 8.53 -20.04 4.84
C ALA A 125 9.26 -19.34 6.01
N GLU A 126 10.47 -18.82 5.76
CA GLU A 126 11.21 -18.02 6.75
C GLU A 126 10.48 -16.72 7.06
N MET A 127 10.01 -16.01 6.03
CA MET A 127 9.16 -14.82 6.18
C MET A 127 7.95 -15.08 7.08
N ALA A 128 7.24 -16.19 6.88
CA ALA A 128 6.04 -16.50 7.65
C ALA A 128 6.34 -16.82 9.13
N ALA A 129 7.55 -17.28 9.45
CA ALA A 129 7.99 -17.60 10.80
C ALA A 129 8.66 -16.42 11.53
N ASP A 130 8.97 -15.34 10.82
CA ASP A 130 9.69 -14.18 11.33
C ASP A 130 8.73 -13.02 11.69
N PRO A 131 8.60 -12.65 12.98
CA PRO A 131 7.73 -11.56 13.40
C PRO A 131 8.08 -10.20 12.79
N LEU A 132 9.36 -9.93 12.50
CA LEU A 132 9.79 -8.69 11.85
C LEU A 132 9.42 -8.67 10.38
N ALA A 133 9.58 -9.80 9.68
CA ALA A 133 9.12 -9.94 8.31
C ALA A 133 7.60 -9.76 8.21
N MET A 134 6.85 -10.33 9.16
CA MET A 134 5.40 -10.23 9.26
C MET A 134 4.89 -8.85 9.70
N ASP A 135 5.77 -7.92 10.08
CA ASP A 135 5.45 -6.51 10.29
C ASP A 135 5.46 -5.70 8.99
N GLY A 136 5.70 -6.34 7.85
CA GLY A 136 5.63 -5.75 6.51
C GLY A 136 6.69 -4.67 6.28
N VAL A 137 6.33 -3.64 5.51
CA VAL A 137 7.16 -2.45 5.30
C VAL A 137 6.97 -1.53 6.51
N SER A 138 7.78 -1.77 7.55
CA SER A 138 7.62 -1.17 8.88
C SER A 138 8.51 0.05 9.11
N CYS A 139 8.35 0.68 10.27
CA CYS A 139 8.99 1.94 10.67
C CYS A 139 10.51 1.90 10.47
N THR A 140 11.15 0.83 10.95
CA THR A 140 12.61 0.69 10.91
C THR A 140 13.13 0.25 9.55
N THR A 141 12.28 -0.12 8.59
CA THR A 141 12.70 -0.18 7.18
C THR A 141 12.87 1.22 6.63
N CYS A 142 11.77 1.97 6.48
CA CYS A 142 11.78 3.26 5.77
C CYS A 142 12.69 4.28 6.47
N HIS A 143 12.58 4.39 7.79
CA HIS A 143 13.35 5.40 8.52
C HIS A 143 14.84 5.06 8.64
N GLN A 144 15.31 3.86 8.29
CA GLN A 144 16.75 3.59 8.26
C GLN A 144 17.40 3.78 6.89
N ILE A 145 16.60 4.00 5.83
CA ILE A 145 17.13 4.14 4.46
C ILE A 145 18.02 5.39 4.38
N LYS A 146 19.30 5.17 4.08
CA LYS A 146 20.29 6.22 3.86
C LYS A 146 20.12 6.86 2.49
N ASP A 147 20.52 8.12 2.38
CA ASP A 147 20.57 8.84 1.11
C ASP A 147 21.77 8.42 0.25
N VAL A 148 21.72 7.19 -0.27
CA VAL A 148 22.78 6.59 -1.09
C VAL A 148 22.17 6.15 -2.42
N GLY A 149 22.42 6.92 -3.48
CA GLY A 149 21.99 6.60 -4.85
C GLY A 149 20.47 6.58 -5.06
N LEU A 150 19.67 7.11 -4.13
CA LEU A 150 18.21 7.13 -4.20
C LEU A 150 17.72 7.81 -5.49
N GLY A 151 16.71 7.22 -6.13
CA GLY A 151 16.12 7.75 -7.36
C GLY A 151 16.88 7.43 -8.65
N SER A 152 17.92 6.60 -8.54
CA SER A 152 18.70 6.05 -9.65
C SER A 152 18.66 4.51 -9.66
N ASP A 153 19.10 3.93 -10.78
CA ASP A 153 19.08 2.48 -11.03
C ASP A 153 19.71 1.66 -9.90
N SER A 154 20.75 2.18 -9.22
CA SER A 154 21.41 1.49 -8.11
C SER A 154 20.54 1.32 -6.86
N SER A 155 19.41 2.04 -6.77
CA SER A 155 18.51 2.02 -5.60
C SER A 155 17.17 1.32 -5.86
N PHE A 156 16.81 1.12 -7.12
CA PHE A 156 15.56 0.47 -7.53
C PHE A 156 15.54 -1.00 -7.12
N SER A 157 14.43 -1.70 -7.32
CA SER A 157 14.31 -3.14 -7.09
C SER A 157 14.62 -3.59 -5.65
N GLY A 158 14.43 -2.69 -4.69
CA GLY A 158 14.66 -2.90 -3.26
C GLY A 158 16.12 -2.77 -2.85
N HIS A 159 16.98 -2.15 -3.66
CA HIS A 159 18.38 -1.88 -3.35
C HIS A 159 18.56 -0.63 -2.45
N TYR A 160 17.72 -0.47 -1.43
CA TYR A 160 17.90 0.55 -0.41
C TYR A 160 19.15 0.26 0.44
N HIS A 161 19.76 1.31 0.97
CA HIS A 161 20.96 1.19 1.80
C HIS A 161 20.60 1.37 3.29
N ILE A 162 20.75 0.30 4.07
CA ILE A 162 20.59 0.29 5.53
C ILE A 162 21.86 -0.30 6.13
N GLU A 163 22.37 0.36 7.18
CA GLU A 163 23.53 -0.11 7.94
C GLU A 163 23.13 -0.54 9.35
N ASN A 164 23.97 -1.36 9.97
CA ASN A 164 23.82 -1.73 11.37
C ASN A 164 24.39 -0.64 12.32
N ASP A 165 23.93 0.60 12.15
CA ASP A 165 24.34 1.76 12.95
C ASP A 165 23.22 2.33 13.84
N ARG A 166 22.00 1.77 13.70
CA ARG A 166 20.79 2.20 14.39
C ARG A 166 20.49 3.69 14.22
N ILE A 167 20.82 4.26 13.07
CA ILE A 167 20.40 5.62 12.72
C ILE A 167 19.01 5.57 12.10
N ILE A 168 18.10 6.41 12.60
CA ILE A 168 16.79 6.62 12.01
C ILE A 168 16.69 8.06 11.51
N TYR A 169 16.12 8.26 10.32
CA TYR A 169 15.99 9.54 9.66
C TYR A 169 14.56 10.07 9.77
N GLY A 170 14.44 11.37 10.03
CA GLY A 170 13.19 12.10 9.98
C GLY A 170 13.38 13.47 9.32
N PRO A 171 12.29 14.19 9.01
CA PRO A 171 12.37 15.49 8.32
C PRO A 171 12.76 16.66 9.24
N TYR A 172 13.03 16.40 10.52
CA TYR A 172 13.23 17.44 11.53
C TYR A 172 14.70 17.53 11.98
N HIS A 173 15.17 18.76 12.20
CA HIS A 173 16.48 19.04 12.78
C HIS A 173 16.43 19.07 14.31
N ASN A 174 17.59 18.86 14.95
CA ASN A 174 17.79 19.06 16.39
C ASN A 174 16.82 18.27 17.30
N MET A 175 16.47 17.04 16.89
CA MET A 175 15.59 16.17 17.67
C MET A 175 16.24 15.75 18.99
N LEU A 176 15.44 15.69 20.05
CA LEU A 176 15.87 15.14 21.34
C LEU A 176 16.02 13.62 21.23
N GLY A 177 17.26 13.15 21.01
CA GLY A 177 17.55 11.73 20.72
C GLY A 177 17.60 10.79 21.92
N THR A 178 17.92 11.29 23.13
CA THR A 178 18.14 10.45 24.32
C THR A 178 16.97 9.51 24.65
N PRO A 179 15.68 9.91 24.58
CA PRO A 179 14.55 9.00 24.81
C PRO A 179 14.54 7.82 23.83
N MET A 180 14.80 8.04 22.55
CA MET A 180 14.85 6.97 21.55
C MET A 180 16.04 6.05 21.77
N GLN A 181 17.22 6.61 22.05
CA GLN A 181 18.44 5.84 22.30
C GLN A 181 18.28 4.92 23.52
N THR A 182 17.68 5.43 24.59
CA THR A 182 17.52 4.66 25.85
C THR A 182 16.38 3.66 25.83
N THR A 183 15.34 3.90 25.01
CA THR A 183 14.12 3.08 25.00
C THR A 183 14.14 2.02 23.90
N VAL A 184 14.60 2.38 22.70
CA VAL A 184 14.55 1.51 21.51
C VAL A 184 15.89 1.38 20.78
N ASN A 185 16.97 1.91 21.37
CA ASN A 185 18.33 1.84 20.82
C ASN A 185 18.47 2.42 19.40
N TYR A 186 17.73 3.48 19.07
CA TYR A 186 17.87 4.23 17.81
C TYR A 186 18.30 5.67 18.06
N SER A 187 19.15 6.19 17.17
CA SER A 187 19.57 7.59 17.14
C SER A 187 18.86 8.34 16.02
N PRO A 188 17.93 9.27 16.34
CA PRO A 188 17.27 10.06 15.30
C PRO A 188 18.23 11.09 14.70
N GLN A 189 18.17 11.24 13.38
CA GLN A 189 18.90 12.23 12.62
C GLN A 189 18.00 12.90 11.58
N PHE A 190 18.36 14.11 11.18
CA PHE A 190 17.75 14.74 10.03
C PHE A 190 18.12 13.97 8.76
N GLY A 191 17.14 13.65 7.92
CA GLY A 191 17.34 13.11 6.59
C GLY A 191 16.47 13.81 5.57
N ALA A 192 17.10 14.58 4.67
CA ALA A 192 16.39 15.28 3.59
C ALA A 192 15.64 14.32 2.66
N GLN A 193 16.12 13.07 2.54
CA GLN A 193 15.49 12.06 1.72
C GLN A 193 14.11 11.62 2.22
N MET A 194 13.75 11.89 3.48
CA MET A 194 12.43 11.56 4.02
C MET A 194 11.29 12.34 3.36
N THR A 195 11.59 13.48 2.72
CA THR A 195 10.60 14.36 2.09
C THR A 195 10.64 14.34 0.56
N ARG A 196 11.41 13.42 -0.05
CA ARG A 196 11.53 13.33 -1.51
C ARG A 196 11.06 11.98 -2.04
N SER A 197 10.53 11.93 -3.26
CA SER A 197 9.97 10.71 -3.87
C SER A 197 11.00 9.60 -4.06
N GLU A 198 12.30 9.91 -4.08
CA GLU A 198 13.38 8.96 -4.32
C GLU A 198 13.47 7.85 -3.26
N ILE A 199 13.00 8.07 -2.04
CA ILE A 199 12.91 6.99 -1.05
C ILE A 199 11.84 5.96 -1.42
N CYS A 200 10.71 6.40 -1.99
CA CYS A 200 9.66 5.51 -2.46
C CYS A 200 10.12 4.71 -3.68
N ALA A 201 11.01 5.30 -4.48
CA ALA A 201 11.54 4.69 -5.70
C ALA A 201 12.25 3.36 -5.47
N THR A 202 12.75 3.10 -4.26
CA THR A 202 13.46 1.85 -3.95
C THR A 202 12.55 0.64 -4.13
N CYS A 203 11.28 0.74 -3.74
CA CYS A 203 10.30 -0.34 -3.89
C CYS A 203 9.32 -0.08 -5.04
N HIS A 204 9.05 1.19 -5.37
CA HIS A 204 8.13 1.60 -6.44
C HIS A 204 8.81 1.85 -7.80
N THR A 205 9.95 1.18 -8.00
CA THR A 205 10.56 0.92 -9.31
C THR A 205 11.14 -0.49 -9.25
N LEU A 206 10.45 -1.47 -9.84
CA LEU A 206 10.78 -2.87 -9.74
C LEU A 206 11.09 -3.43 -11.12
N PHE A 207 12.30 -3.96 -11.24
CA PHE A 207 12.76 -4.77 -12.36
C PHE A 207 12.86 -6.22 -11.91
N THR A 208 12.26 -7.13 -12.65
CA THR A 208 12.27 -8.58 -12.38
C THR A 208 13.09 -9.30 -13.44
N PRO A 209 13.76 -10.42 -13.11
CA PRO A 209 14.43 -11.24 -14.11
C PRO A 209 13.46 -11.73 -15.19
N THR A 210 13.87 -11.66 -16.46
CA THR A 210 13.14 -12.20 -17.61
C THR A 210 13.71 -13.55 -17.99
N LEU A 211 12.85 -14.55 -18.20
CA LEU A 211 13.23 -15.90 -18.58
C LEU A 211 13.05 -16.14 -20.08
N ASP A 212 13.92 -16.95 -20.68
CA ASP A 212 13.67 -17.56 -21.99
C ASP A 212 12.80 -18.83 -21.87
N ASP A 213 12.44 -19.43 -23.01
CA ASP A 213 11.67 -20.69 -23.07
C ASP A 213 12.38 -21.87 -22.37
N GLY A 214 13.70 -21.75 -22.12
CA GLY A 214 14.51 -22.71 -21.39
C GLY A 214 14.60 -22.44 -19.89
N GLY A 215 13.94 -21.40 -19.38
CA GLY A 215 13.97 -20.99 -17.97
C GLY A 215 15.26 -20.29 -17.54
N GLN A 216 16.09 -19.83 -18.49
CA GLN A 216 17.30 -19.08 -18.18
C GLN A 216 17.02 -17.58 -18.10
N ILE A 217 17.67 -16.90 -17.15
CA ILE A 217 17.58 -15.44 -17.03
C ILE A 217 18.36 -14.80 -18.19
N ILE A 218 17.65 -14.07 -19.04
CA ILE A 218 18.20 -13.40 -20.24
C ILE A 218 18.20 -11.87 -20.16
N GLY A 219 17.61 -11.31 -19.11
CA GLY A 219 17.54 -9.86 -18.91
C GLY A 219 16.63 -9.48 -17.75
N GLU A 220 16.17 -8.24 -17.75
CA GLU A 220 15.23 -7.71 -16.77
C GLU A 220 14.01 -7.09 -17.47
N PHE A 221 12.86 -7.16 -16.81
CA PHE A 221 11.61 -6.54 -17.23
C PHE A 221 11.16 -5.51 -16.20
N PRO A 222 10.77 -4.28 -16.61
CA PRO A 222 10.21 -3.28 -15.72
C PRO A 222 8.79 -3.65 -15.30
N GLU A 223 8.63 -4.52 -14.29
CA GLU A 223 7.32 -4.95 -13.81
C GLU A 223 6.49 -3.78 -13.28
N GLN A 224 7.12 -2.88 -12.52
CA GLN A 224 6.46 -1.71 -11.94
C GLN A 224 7.35 -0.49 -12.03
N THR A 225 6.86 0.60 -12.62
CA THR A 225 7.62 1.85 -12.74
C THR A 225 6.92 3.13 -12.24
N PRO A 226 6.06 3.12 -11.18
CA PRO A 226 5.37 4.33 -10.70
C PRO A 226 6.28 5.54 -10.48
N TYR A 227 7.46 5.36 -9.90
CA TYR A 227 8.38 6.48 -9.68
C TYR A 227 8.94 7.05 -11.00
N LEU A 228 9.26 6.20 -11.99
CA LEU A 228 9.72 6.70 -13.29
C LEU A 228 8.59 7.38 -14.05
N GLU A 229 7.35 6.91 -13.92
CA GLU A 229 6.18 7.59 -14.46
C GLU A 229 5.99 8.96 -13.82
N TRP A 230 6.13 9.05 -12.49
CA TRP A 230 6.15 10.31 -11.75
C TRP A 230 7.25 11.25 -12.22
N LYS A 231 8.47 10.73 -12.36
CA LYS A 231 9.64 11.49 -12.79
C LYS A 231 9.47 12.09 -14.19
N ASN A 232 8.66 11.45 -15.04
CA ASN A 232 8.35 11.89 -16.40
C ASN A 232 7.05 12.71 -16.50
N SER A 233 6.38 12.99 -15.38
CA SER A 233 5.20 13.84 -15.34
C SER A 233 5.57 15.32 -15.12
N VAL A 234 4.55 16.18 -14.99
CA VAL A 234 4.74 17.60 -14.62
C VAL A 234 5.03 17.81 -13.13
N TYR A 235 4.84 16.79 -12.29
CA TYR A 235 4.81 16.91 -10.83
C TYR A 235 6.18 17.22 -10.20
N PRO A 236 7.30 16.62 -10.66
CA PRO A 236 8.63 16.99 -10.18
C PRO A 236 8.91 18.49 -10.36
N ALA A 237 8.52 19.07 -11.51
CA ALA A 237 8.70 20.49 -11.78
C ALA A 237 7.81 21.41 -10.91
N GLN A 238 6.74 20.85 -10.32
CA GLN A 238 5.83 21.54 -9.42
C GLN A 238 6.15 21.28 -7.94
N ASN A 239 7.22 20.53 -7.64
CA ASN A 239 7.55 20.06 -6.29
C ASN A 239 6.41 19.26 -5.62
N VAL A 240 5.67 18.50 -6.40
CA VAL A 240 4.66 17.56 -5.89
C VAL A 240 5.31 16.18 -5.79
N GLU A 241 5.62 15.78 -4.57
CA GLU A 241 6.29 14.52 -4.26
C GLU A 241 5.26 13.41 -4.00
N CYS A 242 5.68 12.15 -4.01
CA CYS A 242 4.86 11.01 -3.58
C CYS A 242 4.22 11.27 -2.20
N GLN A 243 4.99 11.83 -1.27
CA GLN A 243 4.56 12.19 0.08
C GLN A 243 3.46 13.25 0.07
N THR A 244 3.44 14.18 -0.89
CA THR A 244 2.43 15.25 -0.95
C THR A 244 1.01 14.69 -0.97
N CYS A 245 0.79 13.60 -1.72
CA CYS A 245 -0.53 12.96 -1.84
C CYS A 245 -0.70 11.75 -0.92
N HIS A 246 0.34 10.91 -0.77
CA HIS A 246 0.23 9.64 -0.03
C HIS A 246 0.58 9.76 1.45
N MET A 247 1.22 10.86 1.85
CA MET A 247 1.52 11.19 3.24
C MET A 247 1.20 12.68 3.54
N PRO A 248 -0.05 13.12 3.36
CA PRO A 248 -0.38 14.54 3.39
C PRO A 248 0.05 15.18 4.72
N ALA A 249 0.61 16.39 4.62
CA ALA A 249 1.01 17.16 5.78
C ALA A 249 -0.21 17.77 6.49
N THR A 250 -0.15 17.86 7.82
CA THR A 250 -1.09 18.66 8.61
C THR A 250 -0.83 20.15 8.40
N ASP A 251 -1.87 20.97 8.54
CA ASP A 251 -1.81 22.43 8.55
C ASP A 251 -1.55 23.01 9.95
N TYR A 252 -1.41 22.16 10.96
CA TYR A 252 -1.06 22.50 12.34
C TYR A 252 0.16 21.72 12.83
N PRO A 253 0.93 22.26 13.80
CA PRO A 253 2.08 21.58 14.37
C PRO A 253 1.66 20.48 15.36
N VAL A 254 2.45 19.41 15.48
CA VAL A 254 2.12 18.21 16.28
C VAL A 254 3.26 17.86 17.24
N THR A 255 2.96 17.52 18.50
CA THR A 255 3.96 16.86 19.37
C THR A 255 4.10 15.40 18.95
N ILE A 256 5.27 15.01 18.44
CA ILE A 256 5.44 13.73 17.71
C ILE A 256 5.68 12.50 18.59
N SER A 257 5.76 12.66 19.92
CA SER A 257 5.97 11.57 20.87
C SER A 257 5.31 11.92 22.20
N ASN A 258 4.74 10.91 22.86
CA ASN A 258 4.13 11.03 24.18
C ASN A 258 5.15 11.23 25.31
N ARG A 259 6.45 11.07 25.03
CA ARG A 259 7.51 11.20 26.03
C ARG A 259 8.79 11.84 25.46
N PRO A 260 9.46 12.71 26.23
CA PRO A 260 9.04 13.26 27.53
C PRO A 260 7.88 14.26 27.40
N PHE A 261 7.27 14.65 28.53
CA PHE A 261 6.09 15.53 28.56
C PHE A 261 6.29 16.91 27.91
N PHE A 262 7.53 17.42 27.92
CA PHE A 262 7.89 18.77 27.49
C PHE A 262 8.38 18.85 26.03
N LEU A 263 8.11 17.85 25.19
CA LEU A 263 8.53 17.87 23.80
C LEU A 263 7.89 19.02 23.02
N ALA A 264 8.71 19.72 22.24
CA ALA A 264 8.25 20.78 21.34
C ALA A 264 7.47 20.18 20.16
N ASN A 265 6.51 20.96 19.65
CA ASN A 265 5.77 20.58 18.46
C ASN A 265 6.66 20.67 17.21
N GLN A 266 6.35 19.83 16.23
CA GLN A 266 7.01 19.79 14.94
C GLN A 266 6.04 20.16 13.82
N SER A 267 6.58 20.78 12.76
CA SER A 267 5.84 21.15 11.55
C SER A 267 6.78 21.14 10.35
N PRO A 268 6.33 20.68 9.17
CA PRO A 268 5.06 20.00 8.92
C PRO A 268 5.05 18.58 9.51
N PHE A 269 3.88 18.06 9.92
CA PHE A 269 3.71 16.65 10.33
C PHE A 269 3.00 15.85 9.24
N PHE A 270 3.58 14.72 8.84
CA PHE A 270 3.10 13.92 7.71
C PHE A 270 2.29 12.70 8.17
N LEU A 271 1.06 12.59 7.67
CA LEU A 271 0.12 11.52 8.04
C LEU A 271 0.48 10.23 7.30
N HIS A 272 0.64 9.12 8.02
CA HIS A 272 1.07 7.83 7.44
C HIS A 272 -0.09 7.08 6.76
N TYR A 273 -0.77 7.76 5.81
CA TYR A 273 -1.98 7.25 5.16
C TYR A 273 -1.69 6.16 4.14
N PHE A 274 -0.67 6.32 3.30
CA PHE A 274 -0.23 5.37 2.27
C PHE A 274 -1.36 4.74 1.45
N VAL A 275 -2.40 5.53 1.17
CA VAL A 275 -3.57 5.05 0.42
C VAL A 275 -3.21 4.86 -1.04
N GLY A 276 -3.71 3.78 -1.65
CA GLY A 276 -3.57 3.44 -3.07
C GLY A 276 -4.91 2.96 -3.62
N GLY A 277 -4.94 2.26 -4.76
CA GLY A 277 -6.19 1.87 -5.41
C GLY A 277 -6.90 0.60 -4.92
N ASN A 278 -6.45 -0.05 -3.84
CA ASN A 278 -6.87 -1.43 -3.51
C ASN A 278 -7.83 -1.53 -2.31
N THR A 279 -9.07 -1.05 -2.45
CA THR A 279 -10.09 -1.22 -1.39
C THR A 279 -10.49 -2.68 -1.21
N PHE A 280 -10.42 -3.51 -2.25
CA PHE A 280 -10.76 -4.93 -2.18
C PHE A 280 -9.88 -5.66 -1.16
N MET A 281 -8.56 -5.53 -1.27
CA MET A 281 -7.65 -6.19 -0.33
C MET A 281 -7.78 -5.64 1.08
N LEU A 282 -8.02 -4.34 1.25
CA LEU A 282 -8.29 -3.78 2.58
C LEU A 282 -9.56 -4.39 3.21
N ASN A 283 -10.62 -4.60 2.43
CA ASN A 283 -11.82 -5.28 2.90
C ASN A 283 -11.57 -6.77 3.22
N MET A 284 -10.76 -7.46 2.43
CA MET A 284 -10.38 -8.85 2.70
C MET A 284 -9.57 -8.97 4.00
N LEU A 285 -8.56 -8.12 4.18
CA LEU A 285 -7.75 -8.04 5.41
C LEU A 285 -8.62 -7.71 6.63
N LYS A 286 -9.59 -6.80 6.48
CA LYS A 286 -10.56 -6.49 7.53
C LYS A 286 -11.43 -7.70 7.88
N SER A 287 -11.97 -8.38 6.88
CA SER A 287 -12.97 -9.45 7.05
C SER A 287 -12.36 -10.75 7.57
N HIS A 288 -11.10 -11.03 7.23
CA HIS A 288 -10.37 -12.25 7.59
C HIS A 288 -9.16 -11.96 8.49
N GLY A 289 -9.19 -10.84 9.21
CA GLY A 289 -8.03 -10.32 9.93
C GLY A 289 -7.43 -11.27 10.96
N ALA A 290 -8.27 -12.02 11.68
CA ALA A 290 -7.82 -12.98 12.68
C ALA A 290 -7.05 -14.17 12.07
N GLU A 291 -7.50 -14.67 10.91
CA GLU A 291 -6.87 -15.78 10.19
C GLU A 291 -5.56 -15.34 9.53
N ILE A 292 -5.54 -14.12 8.98
CA ILE A 292 -4.38 -13.55 8.29
C ILE A 292 -3.31 -13.04 9.28
N GLY A 293 -3.70 -12.73 10.52
CA GLY A 293 -2.81 -12.18 11.54
C GLY A 293 -2.58 -10.67 11.39
N VAL A 294 -3.62 -9.93 10.98
CA VAL A 294 -3.53 -8.46 10.88
C VAL A 294 -3.49 -7.82 12.27
N THR A 295 -2.75 -6.72 12.40
CA THR A 295 -2.64 -6.00 13.67
C THR A 295 -3.72 -4.91 13.78
N ALA A 296 -4.16 -4.33 12.67
CA ALA A 296 -5.18 -3.28 12.66
C ALA A 296 -6.53 -3.77 13.17
N THR A 297 -7.27 -2.86 13.81
CA THR A 297 -8.68 -3.06 14.16
C THR A 297 -9.59 -2.83 12.94
N ALA A 298 -10.84 -3.27 13.04
CA ALA A 298 -11.86 -3.00 12.01
C ALA A 298 -12.03 -1.49 11.74
N ASP A 299 -12.07 -0.66 12.79
CA ASP A 299 -12.22 0.80 12.68
C ASP A 299 -11.03 1.45 11.96
N GLN A 300 -9.81 0.97 12.22
CA GLN A 300 -8.61 1.44 11.51
C GLN A 300 -8.66 1.08 10.01
N PHE A 301 -9.12 -0.13 9.67
CA PHE A 301 -9.38 -0.49 8.28
C PHE A 301 -10.48 0.36 7.66
N ASP A 302 -11.59 0.60 8.35
CA ASP A 302 -12.68 1.45 7.85
C ASP A 302 -12.20 2.87 7.56
N SER A 303 -11.38 3.43 8.45
CA SER A 303 -10.73 4.72 8.25
C SER A 303 -9.83 4.73 7.00
N THR A 304 -9.01 3.70 6.79
CA THR A 304 -8.14 3.59 5.60
C THR A 304 -8.94 3.38 4.32
N ILE A 305 -9.97 2.53 4.34
CA ILE A 305 -10.87 2.29 3.20
C ILE A 305 -11.60 3.58 2.81
N ALA A 306 -12.09 4.34 3.79
CA ALA A 306 -12.74 5.63 3.56
C ALA A 306 -11.78 6.63 2.89
N ARG A 307 -10.54 6.77 3.41
CA ARG A 307 -9.51 7.61 2.79
C ARG A 307 -9.16 7.15 1.37
N THR A 308 -9.04 5.85 1.14
CA THR A 308 -8.78 5.30 -0.19
C THR A 308 -9.92 5.63 -1.16
N ARG A 309 -11.18 5.41 -0.78
CA ARG A 309 -12.33 5.75 -1.63
C ARG A 309 -12.39 7.24 -1.93
N TRP A 310 -12.14 8.07 -0.93
CA TRP A 310 -12.10 9.52 -1.12
C TRP A 310 -11.01 9.93 -2.12
N MET A 311 -9.79 9.39 -2.01
CA MET A 311 -8.70 9.67 -2.95
C MET A 311 -9.01 9.18 -4.37
N LEU A 312 -9.61 7.99 -4.51
CA LEU A 312 -10.06 7.46 -5.80
C LEU A 312 -11.13 8.34 -6.46
N GLN A 313 -12.06 8.87 -5.68
CA GLN A 313 -13.17 9.70 -6.17
C GLN A 313 -12.78 11.16 -6.45
N ASN A 314 -11.78 11.70 -5.75
CA ASN A 314 -11.53 13.15 -5.75
C ASN A 314 -10.14 13.55 -6.28
N GLN A 315 -9.17 12.63 -6.32
CA GLN A 315 -7.76 12.95 -6.58
C GLN A 315 -7.10 12.03 -7.63
N THR A 316 -7.87 11.16 -8.27
CA THR A 316 -7.31 10.17 -9.22
C THR A 316 -7.63 10.53 -10.67
N ILE A 317 -8.92 10.58 -11.03
CA ILE A 317 -9.38 10.97 -12.37
C ILE A 317 -10.46 12.03 -12.23
N ARG A 318 -10.42 13.05 -13.09
CA ARG A 318 -11.58 13.91 -13.38
C ARG A 318 -12.23 13.42 -14.67
N LEU A 319 -13.48 13.00 -14.56
CA LEU A 319 -14.30 12.51 -15.66
C LEU A 319 -15.37 13.53 -16.00
N SER A 320 -15.54 13.83 -17.29
CA SER A 320 -16.64 14.67 -17.80
C SER A 320 -17.13 14.11 -19.12
N ALA A 321 -18.41 14.31 -19.42
CA ALA A 321 -19.02 13.91 -20.67
C ALA A 321 -19.92 15.04 -21.19
N ASP A 322 -19.77 15.36 -22.47
CA ASP A 322 -20.67 16.24 -23.21
C ASP A 322 -21.38 15.42 -24.28
N TYR A 323 -22.64 15.74 -24.57
CA TYR A 323 -23.39 15.06 -25.61
C TYR A 323 -24.05 16.05 -26.57
N ARG A 324 -24.22 15.64 -27.82
CA ARG A 324 -24.98 16.37 -28.83
C ARG A 324 -25.72 15.43 -29.75
N TRP A 325 -26.96 15.78 -30.05
CA TRP A 325 -27.70 15.18 -31.15
C TRP A 325 -27.17 15.69 -32.48
N THR A 326 -27.06 14.81 -33.45
CA THR A 326 -26.71 15.12 -34.83
C THR A 326 -27.95 15.04 -35.72
N ASP A 327 -27.91 15.67 -36.89
CA ASP A 327 -29.06 15.78 -37.80
C ASP A 327 -29.50 14.43 -38.42
N ASP A 328 -28.71 13.37 -38.22
CA ASP A 328 -28.88 12.00 -38.71
C ASP A 328 -29.39 11.03 -37.63
N ASP A 329 -30.09 11.54 -36.61
CA ASP A 329 -30.68 10.73 -35.52
C ASP A 329 -29.65 9.96 -34.68
N SER A 330 -28.42 10.49 -34.61
CA SER A 330 -27.35 9.92 -33.79
C SER A 330 -27.03 10.81 -32.57
N LEU A 331 -26.57 10.17 -31.50
CA LEU A 331 -26.09 10.84 -30.29
C LEU A 331 -24.57 10.74 -30.24
N GLN A 332 -23.88 11.86 -30.34
CA GLN A 332 -22.44 11.91 -30.12
C GLN A 332 -22.14 12.24 -28.66
N ILE A 333 -21.39 11.38 -27.97
CA ILE A 333 -20.93 11.59 -26.60
C ILE A 333 -19.41 11.75 -26.61
N ALA A 334 -18.92 12.89 -26.15
CA ALA A 334 -17.50 13.17 -25.96
C ALA A 334 -17.15 12.97 -24.48
N VAL A 335 -16.36 11.94 -24.17
CA VAL A 335 -15.88 11.66 -22.82
C VAL A 335 -14.46 12.20 -22.66
N ALA A 336 -14.26 13.10 -21.71
CA ALA A 336 -12.95 13.61 -21.33
C ALA A 336 -12.50 13.03 -19.99
N ILE A 337 -11.26 12.53 -19.99
CA ILE A 337 -10.62 11.89 -18.84
C ILE A 337 -9.33 12.65 -18.56
N GLU A 338 -9.23 13.27 -17.39
CA GLU A 338 -8.01 13.94 -16.94
C GLU A 338 -7.41 13.16 -15.78
N ASN A 339 -6.17 12.71 -15.96
CA ASN A 339 -5.40 12.05 -14.92
C ASN A 339 -4.87 13.09 -13.92
N LEU A 340 -5.33 12.99 -12.68
CA LEU A 340 -4.90 13.84 -11.57
C LEU A 340 -3.76 13.21 -10.76
N ALA A 341 -3.34 12.00 -11.09
CA ALA A 341 -2.17 11.39 -10.47
C ALA A 341 -0.88 11.90 -11.13
N GLY A 342 0.20 11.96 -10.34
CA GLY A 342 1.53 12.28 -10.84
C GLY A 342 2.15 11.18 -11.70
N HIS A 343 1.54 9.99 -11.80
CA HIS A 343 2.03 8.83 -12.55
C HIS A 343 0.93 8.32 -13.51
N LYS A 344 1.12 7.20 -14.21
CA LYS A 344 0.03 6.65 -15.05
C LYS A 344 -1.16 6.22 -14.19
N PHE A 345 -2.34 6.19 -14.78
CA PHE A 345 -3.52 5.61 -14.15
C PHE A 345 -4.09 4.49 -15.03
N PRO A 346 -4.19 3.25 -14.51
CA PRO A 346 -3.59 2.76 -13.26
C PRO A 346 -2.06 2.60 -13.37
N THR A 347 -1.33 2.80 -12.26
CA THR A 347 0.12 2.51 -12.13
C THR A 347 0.37 1.22 -11.35
N GLY A 348 1.60 0.71 -11.43
CA GLY A 348 2.13 -0.33 -10.55
C GLY A 348 1.97 -1.71 -11.15
N PHE A 349 1.48 -2.67 -10.36
CA PHE A 349 1.34 -4.06 -10.78
C PHE A 349 0.51 -4.20 -12.08
N PRO A 350 1.02 -4.89 -13.12
CA PRO A 350 0.49 -4.83 -14.49
C PRO A 350 -0.86 -5.52 -14.68
N SER A 351 -1.43 -6.16 -13.65
CA SER A 351 -2.80 -6.71 -13.72
C SER A 351 -3.89 -5.67 -13.46
N ARG A 352 -3.53 -4.44 -13.07
CA ARG A 352 -4.51 -3.40 -12.78
C ARG A 352 -5.14 -2.89 -14.07
N ARG A 353 -6.46 -2.77 -14.05
CA ARG A 353 -7.26 -2.25 -15.17
C ARG A 353 -8.16 -1.12 -14.70
N ALA A 354 -8.38 -0.16 -15.58
CA ALA A 354 -9.43 0.83 -15.49
C ALA A 354 -10.14 0.86 -16.84
N TRP A 355 -11.45 0.97 -16.82
CA TRP A 355 -12.28 1.07 -18.02
C TRP A 355 -13.39 2.09 -17.77
N ILE A 356 -14.03 2.52 -18.85
CA ILE A 356 -15.20 3.39 -18.80
C ILE A 356 -16.41 2.51 -18.95
N TYR A 357 -17.35 2.65 -18.02
CA TYR A 357 -18.70 2.18 -18.19
C TYR A 357 -19.58 3.37 -18.60
N LEU A 358 -20.18 3.30 -19.78
CA LEU A 358 -21.06 4.34 -20.33
C LEU A 358 -22.43 3.72 -20.60
N SER A 359 -23.47 4.31 -20.05
CA SER A 359 -24.86 3.91 -20.29
C SER A 359 -25.69 5.14 -20.70
N VAL A 360 -26.51 4.97 -21.73
CA VAL A 360 -27.51 5.94 -22.17
C VAL A 360 -28.87 5.35 -21.85
N THR A 361 -29.69 6.06 -21.09
CA THR A 361 -31.03 5.65 -20.69
C THR A 361 -32.09 6.61 -21.20
N ASP A 362 -33.31 6.13 -21.38
CA ASP A 362 -34.47 6.97 -21.64
C ASP A 362 -35.07 7.57 -20.35
N ASP A 363 -36.17 8.32 -20.47
CA ASP A 363 -36.87 8.92 -19.33
C ASP A 363 -37.47 7.90 -18.34
N SER A 364 -37.57 6.63 -18.75
CA SER A 364 -38.07 5.51 -17.94
C SER A 364 -36.94 4.69 -17.30
N GLU A 365 -35.68 5.12 -17.45
CA GLU A 365 -34.46 4.40 -17.06
C GLU A 365 -34.18 3.13 -17.87
N ASP A 366 -34.83 2.95 -19.03
CA ASP A 366 -34.54 1.83 -19.93
C ASP A 366 -33.22 2.10 -20.69
N VAL A 367 -32.32 1.12 -20.70
CA VAL A 367 -30.99 1.23 -21.36
C VAL A 367 -31.17 1.21 -22.88
N LEU A 368 -30.78 2.31 -23.53
CA LEU A 368 -30.78 2.49 -24.98
C LEU A 368 -29.44 2.11 -25.62
N PHE A 369 -28.35 2.34 -24.89
CA PHE A 369 -26.98 2.00 -25.29
C PHE A 369 -26.15 1.74 -24.04
N GLU A 370 -25.23 0.79 -24.12
CA GLU A 370 -24.30 0.46 -23.05
C GLU A 370 -22.95 0.04 -23.61
N SER A 371 -21.86 0.52 -23.01
CA SER A 371 -20.50 0.16 -23.37
C SER A 371 -19.69 -0.07 -22.09
N GLY A 372 -18.91 -1.15 -22.07
CA GLY A 372 -18.08 -1.51 -20.92
C GLY A 372 -18.88 -2.04 -19.72
N ALA A 373 -20.03 -2.65 -19.99
CA ALA A 373 -20.80 -3.40 -19.01
C ALA A 373 -19.93 -4.51 -18.38
N PHE A 374 -20.33 -4.98 -17.20
CA PHE A 374 -19.60 -6.02 -16.51
C PHE A 374 -20.50 -6.83 -15.59
N ASP A 375 -20.14 -8.09 -15.40
CA ASP A 375 -20.80 -8.96 -14.43
C ASP A 375 -20.38 -8.57 -12.99
N PRO A 376 -21.31 -8.13 -12.13
CA PRO A 376 -20.99 -7.71 -10.77
C PRO A 376 -20.58 -8.87 -9.84
N GLN A 377 -20.85 -10.11 -10.20
CA GLN A 377 -20.48 -11.30 -9.43
C GLN A 377 -19.08 -11.79 -9.79
N THR A 378 -18.75 -11.81 -11.09
CA THR A 378 -17.46 -12.31 -11.57
C THR A 378 -16.42 -11.21 -11.79
N GLY A 379 -16.87 -9.96 -11.95
CA GLY A 379 -16.03 -8.81 -12.29
C GLY A 379 -15.50 -8.85 -13.73
N GLN A 380 -16.04 -9.73 -14.58
CA GLN A 380 -15.68 -9.78 -16.00
C GLN A 380 -16.34 -8.62 -16.74
N ILE A 381 -15.54 -7.86 -17.48
CA ILE A 381 -16.03 -6.83 -18.40
C ILE A 381 -16.59 -7.58 -19.63
N ASP A 382 -17.79 -7.20 -20.04
CA ASP A 382 -18.46 -7.77 -21.19
C ASP A 382 -17.68 -7.45 -22.49
N ASP A 383 -17.80 -8.34 -23.47
CA ASP A 383 -17.21 -8.21 -24.82
C ASP A 383 -15.69 -7.99 -24.89
N LEU A 384 -14.97 -8.40 -23.84
CA LEU A 384 -13.51 -8.40 -23.82
C LEU A 384 -12.96 -9.61 -24.62
N GLU A 385 -12.99 -9.52 -25.95
CA GLU A 385 -12.63 -10.62 -26.87
C GLU A 385 -11.12 -10.88 -26.95
N SER A 386 -10.29 -9.88 -26.59
CA SER A 386 -8.83 -9.95 -26.67
C SER A 386 -8.17 -9.78 -25.29
N PRO A 387 -7.02 -10.43 -25.02
CA PRO A 387 -6.24 -10.17 -23.81
C PRO A 387 -5.78 -8.70 -23.68
N PHE A 388 -5.77 -7.95 -24.80
CA PHE A 388 -5.54 -6.51 -24.86
C PHE A 388 -6.53 -5.84 -25.82
N GLU A 389 -7.12 -4.73 -25.41
CA GLU A 389 -7.96 -3.90 -26.28
C GLU A 389 -7.13 -2.75 -26.88
N PRO A 390 -7.22 -2.47 -28.20
CA PRO A 390 -6.58 -1.31 -28.79
C PRO A 390 -7.21 -0.02 -28.23
N HIS A 391 -6.43 1.06 -28.18
CA HIS A 391 -6.98 2.35 -27.77
C HIS A 391 -7.88 2.92 -28.87
N HIS A 392 -9.16 3.14 -28.54
CA HIS A 392 -10.12 3.76 -29.44
C HIS A 392 -10.24 5.27 -29.15
N GLN A 393 -9.98 6.10 -30.17
CA GLN A 393 -10.28 7.53 -30.13
C GLN A 393 -11.74 7.83 -30.50
N LEU A 394 -12.38 6.91 -31.21
CA LEU A 394 -13.77 6.98 -31.65
C LEU A 394 -14.34 5.55 -31.62
N ILE A 395 -15.52 5.40 -31.03
CA ILE A 395 -16.31 4.16 -31.04
C ILE A 395 -17.56 4.51 -31.85
N THR A 396 -17.77 3.84 -33.00
CA THR A 396 -18.90 4.12 -33.89
C THR A 396 -19.90 2.98 -33.97
N ASP A 397 -19.49 1.77 -33.57
CA ASP A 397 -20.25 0.54 -33.71
C ASP A 397 -20.13 -0.22 -32.38
N ASP A 398 -21.21 -0.91 -31.99
CA ASP A 398 -21.30 -1.74 -30.77
C ASP A 398 -20.34 -2.93 -30.80
#